data_AF-A0A2W2DEI9-F1
#
_entry.id   AF-A0A2W2DEI9-F1
#
_cell.length_a   1.000
_cell.length_b   1.000
_cell.length_c   1.000
_cell.angle_alpha   90.00
_cell.angle_beta   90.00
_cell.angle_gamma   90.00
#
_symmetry.space_group_name_H-M   'P 1'
#
loop_
_entity.id
_entity.type
_entity.pdbx_description
1 polymer ?
#
loop_
_entity_poly.entity_id
_entity_poly.type
_entity_poly.pdbx_seq_one_letter_code
_entity_poly.pdbx_strand_id
1 'polypeptide(L)'
;MALLPGQDTASLGTEDFFEYSVDAGTGTLADQVAIEALREWDYERVEETFIPAQIPDDPVDAVITTVVDEWTGANVYVVGSGWGDGVYATYVGRTADRRVASFVTDFRVVPHE
;
A
#
# COMPACT_ATOMS: atom_id res chain seq x y z
N MET A 1 13.50 -4.50 -2.29
CA MET A 1 12.47 -4.07 -1.32
C MET A 1 12.65 -2.59 -1.01
N ALA A 2 11.57 -1.91 -0.64
CA ALA A 2 11.58 -0.57 -0.07
C ALA A 2 11.90 -0.72 1.42
N LEU A 3 13.12 -0.38 1.83
CA LEU A 3 13.60 -0.58 3.19
C LEU A 3 13.36 0.66 4.05
N LEU A 4 13.01 0.45 5.31
CA LEU A 4 13.04 1.48 6.35
C LEU A 4 14.46 1.67 6.89
N PRO A 5 14.76 2.82 7.51
CA PRO A 5 16.04 3.03 8.19
C PRO A 5 16.36 1.90 9.17
N GLY A 6 17.54 1.28 9.02
CA GLY A 6 18.00 0.18 9.88
C GLY A 6 17.64 -1.22 9.39
N GLN A 7 16.82 -1.37 8.35
CA GLN A 7 16.57 -2.67 7.73
C GLN A 7 17.74 -3.05 6.80
N ASP A 8 18.37 -4.18 7.08
CA ASP A 8 19.47 -4.74 6.29
C ASP A 8 19.03 -6.05 5.64
N THR A 9 19.06 -6.11 4.30
CA THR A 9 18.69 -7.33 3.57
C THR A 9 19.63 -8.49 3.81
N ALA A 10 20.85 -8.25 4.29
CA ALA A 10 21.79 -9.33 4.63
C ALA A 10 21.35 -10.13 5.87
N SER A 11 20.40 -9.63 6.66
CA SER A 11 19.83 -10.38 7.79
C SER A 11 18.71 -11.34 7.40
N LEU A 12 18.24 -11.31 6.15
CA LEU A 12 17.11 -12.10 5.68
C LEU A 12 17.56 -13.50 5.23
N GLY A 13 16.79 -14.53 5.60
CA GLY A 13 16.82 -15.83 4.96
C GLY A 13 16.26 -15.81 3.53
N THR A 14 16.36 -16.93 2.81
CA THR A 14 15.96 -17.02 1.39
C THR A 14 14.50 -16.64 1.12
N GLU A 15 13.62 -16.94 2.07
CA GLU A 15 12.17 -16.72 1.95
C GLU A 15 11.69 -15.50 2.75
N ASP A 16 12.60 -14.83 3.47
CA ASP A 16 12.27 -13.72 4.35
C ASP A 16 12.25 -12.40 3.59
N PHE A 17 11.46 -11.46 4.09
CA PHE A 17 11.31 -10.13 3.54
C PHE A 17 10.97 -9.14 4.65
N PHE A 18 11.20 -7.86 4.38
CA PHE A 18 10.68 -6.79 5.23
C PHE A 18 9.29 -6.40 4.74
N GLU A 19 8.37 -6.24 5.68
CA GLU A 19 6.93 -6.23 5.43
C GLU A 19 6.22 -5.03 6.06
N TYR A 20 5.05 -4.72 5.54
CA TYR A 20 4.01 -3.95 6.25
C TYR A 20 2.78 -4.84 6.47
N SER A 21 2.07 -4.63 7.56
CA SER A 21 0.88 -5.40 7.91
C SER A 21 -0.38 -4.86 7.22
N VAL A 22 -1.29 -5.77 6.92
CA VAL A 22 -2.64 -5.52 6.44
C VAL A 22 -3.60 -6.27 7.37
N ASP A 23 -4.51 -5.53 7.99
CA ASP A 23 -5.45 -6.03 9.01
C ASP A 23 -6.94 -5.75 8.64
N ALA A 24 -7.20 -5.45 7.37
CA ALA A 24 -8.54 -5.21 6.83
C ALA A 24 -8.73 -5.72 5.39
N GLY A 25 -7.87 -6.65 4.94
CA GLY A 25 -7.87 -7.14 3.56
C GLY A 25 -7.53 -6.08 2.50
N THR A 26 -6.98 -4.93 2.91
CA THR A 26 -6.59 -3.84 2.01
C THR A 26 -5.23 -3.24 2.34
N GLY A 27 -4.41 -2.96 1.32
CA GLY A 27 -3.21 -2.15 1.43
C GLY A 27 -3.42 -0.72 0.93
N THR A 28 -2.68 0.24 1.49
CA THR A 28 -2.79 1.66 1.14
C THR A 28 -1.52 2.16 0.45
N LEU A 29 -1.69 2.89 -0.66
CA LEU A 29 -0.62 3.58 -1.37
C LEU A 29 -0.85 5.10 -1.29
N ALA A 30 0.10 5.80 -0.71
CA ALA A 30 0.10 7.25 -0.56
C ALA A 30 1.55 7.77 -0.55
N ASP A 31 1.78 8.95 -1.09
CA ASP A 31 3.06 9.63 -0.96
C ASP A 31 3.10 10.54 0.28
N GLN A 32 4.26 11.16 0.53
CA GLN A 32 4.43 12.02 1.70
C GLN A 32 3.44 13.20 1.74
N VAL A 33 3.10 13.79 0.58
CA VAL A 33 2.20 14.94 0.52
C VAL A 33 0.78 14.51 0.91
N ALA A 34 0.34 13.36 0.42
CA ALA A 34 -0.95 12.79 0.81
C ALA A 34 -1.01 12.45 2.30
N ILE A 35 0.06 11.87 2.87
CA ILE A 35 0.14 11.58 4.31
C ILE A 35 0.13 12.86 5.15
N GLU A 36 0.81 13.92 4.70
CA GLU A 36 0.77 15.22 5.37
C GLU A 36 -0.63 15.84 5.34
N ALA A 37 -1.33 15.77 4.21
CA ALA A 37 -2.73 16.22 4.12
C ALA A 37 -3.69 15.42 5.03
N LEU A 38 -3.52 14.10 5.11
CA LEU A 38 -4.33 13.24 5.97
C LEU A 38 -4.15 13.54 7.46
N ARG A 39 -3.01 14.08 7.89
CA ARG A 39 -2.79 14.45 9.31
C ARG A 39 -3.70 15.58 9.79
N GLU A 40 -4.24 16.37 8.86
CA GLU A 40 -5.17 17.45 9.16
C GLU A 40 -6.64 16.96 9.21
N TRP A 41 -6.91 15.71 8.83
CA TRP A 41 -8.24 15.12 8.89
C TRP A 41 -8.52 14.55 10.29
N ASP A 42 -9.77 14.66 10.74
CA ASP A 42 -10.20 13.91 11.93
C ASP A 42 -10.42 12.43 11.61
N TYR A 43 -10.48 11.63 12.68
CA TYR A 43 -10.62 10.18 12.57
C TYR A 43 -11.93 9.77 11.89
N GLU A 44 -13.04 10.46 12.20
CA GLU A 44 -14.37 10.17 11.63
C GLU A 44 -14.36 10.32 10.11
N ARG A 45 -13.77 11.40 9.59
CA ARG A 45 -13.62 11.61 8.15
C ARG A 45 -12.74 10.55 7.49
N VAL A 46 -11.64 10.16 8.13
CA VAL A 46 -10.76 9.09 7.62
C VAL A 46 -11.54 7.77 7.55
N GLU A 47 -12.27 7.43 8.61
CA GLU A 47 -13.08 6.23 8.69
C GLU A 47 -14.14 6.20 7.59
N GLU A 48 -14.97 7.25 7.48
CA GLU A 48 -16.01 7.37 6.46
C GLU A 48 -15.49 7.31 5.02
N THR A 49 -14.26 7.79 4.79
CA THR A 49 -13.67 7.86 3.46
C THR A 49 -13.01 6.55 3.03
N PHE A 50 -12.33 5.87 3.95
CA PHE A 50 -11.44 4.76 3.62
C PHE A 50 -11.89 3.40 4.12
N ILE A 51 -12.93 3.32 4.97
CA ILE A 51 -13.58 2.04 5.26
C ILE A 51 -14.60 1.76 4.16
N PRO A 52 -14.37 0.72 3.32
CA PRO A 52 -15.32 0.40 2.29
C PRO A 52 -16.61 -0.16 2.90
N ALA A 53 -17.77 0.29 2.38
CA ALA A 53 -19.06 -0.25 2.79
C ALA A 53 -19.24 -1.74 2.42
N GLN A 54 -18.48 -2.23 1.42
CA GLN A 54 -18.45 -3.62 0.98
C GLN A 54 -17.02 -4.01 0.58
N ILE A 55 -16.58 -5.19 0.99
CA ILE A 55 -15.32 -5.79 0.55
C ILE A 55 -15.56 -6.37 -0.87
N PRO A 56 -14.73 -6.04 -1.88
CA PRO A 56 -14.89 -6.60 -3.23
C PRO A 56 -14.81 -8.13 -3.23
N ASP A 57 -15.56 -8.76 -4.14
CA ASP A 57 -15.52 -10.22 -4.34
C ASP A 57 -14.22 -10.68 -5.04
N ASP A 58 -13.62 -9.80 -5.86
CA ASP A 58 -12.37 -10.07 -6.57
C ASP A 58 -11.14 -9.70 -5.71
N PRO A 59 -10.09 -10.55 -5.72
CA PRO A 59 -9.00 -10.45 -4.75
C PRO A 59 -8.17 -9.15 -4.86
N VAL A 60 -8.06 -8.53 -6.05
CA VAL A 60 -7.17 -7.37 -6.24
C VAL A 60 -7.83 -6.31 -7.13
N ASP A 61 -8.86 -5.66 -6.59
CA ASP A 61 -9.40 -4.42 -7.17
C ASP A 61 -8.96 -3.19 -6.35
N ALA A 62 -8.82 -2.05 -7.03
CA ALA A 62 -8.70 -0.77 -6.36
C ALA A 62 -10.04 -0.47 -5.68
N VAL A 63 -10.04 -0.52 -4.36
CA VAL A 63 -11.25 -0.39 -3.54
C VAL A 63 -11.65 1.08 -3.44
N ILE A 64 -10.67 1.97 -3.28
CA ILE A 64 -10.90 3.41 -3.07
C ILE A 64 -9.80 4.23 -3.73
N THR A 65 -10.17 5.30 -4.41
CA THR A 65 -9.25 6.35 -4.89
C THR A 65 -9.81 7.70 -4.46
N THR A 66 -9.09 8.41 -3.60
CA THR A 66 -9.56 9.70 -3.04
C THR A 66 -8.49 10.76 -3.15
N VAL A 67 -8.85 11.94 -3.65
CA VAL A 67 -8.04 13.16 -3.53
C VAL A 67 -8.19 13.68 -2.11
N VAL A 68 -7.09 13.75 -1.36
CA VAL A 68 -7.08 14.15 0.04
C VAL A 68 -6.79 15.65 0.23
N ASP A 69 -6.24 16.28 -0.80
CA ASP A 69 -6.05 17.73 -0.88
C ASP A 69 -6.21 18.21 -2.34
N GLU A 70 -7.26 19.00 -2.58
CA GLU A 70 -7.59 19.55 -3.90
C GLU A 70 -6.55 20.55 -4.42
N TRP A 71 -5.82 21.23 -3.52
CA TRP A 71 -4.84 22.22 -3.93
C TRP A 71 -3.59 21.57 -4.52
N THR A 72 -3.08 20.53 -3.87
CA THR A 72 -1.91 19.77 -4.35
C THR A 72 -2.28 18.66 -5.33
N GLY A 73 -3.54 18.23 -5.34
CA GLY A 73 -3.99 17.03 -6.05
C GLY A 73 -3.51 15.72 -5.42
N ALA A 74 -3.02 15.77 -4.18
CA ALA A 74 -2.53 14.61 -3.47
C ALA A 74 -3.65 13.57 -3.29
N ASN A 75 -3.33 12.30 -3.49
CA ASN A 75 -4.31 11.23 -3.49
C ASN A 75 -3.84 10.00 -2.72
N VAL A 76 -4.82 9.18 -2.34
CA VAL A 76 -4.64 7.93 -1.64
C VAL A 76 -5.38 6.85 -2.39
N TYR A 77 -4.71 5.71 -2.60
CA TYR A 77 -5.29 4.50 -3.16
C TYR A 77 -5.38 3.43 -2.09
N VAL A 78 -6.53 2.80 -1.96
CA VAL A 78 -6.74 1.59 -1.16
C VAL A 78 -7.01 0.45 -2.12
N VAL A 79 -6.23 -0.62 -2.01
CA VAL A 79 -6.26 -1.77 -2.92
C VAL A 79 -6.49 -3.05 -2.13
N GLY A 80 -7.28 -3.98 -2.66
CA GLY A 80 -7.46 -5.29 -2.05
C GLY A 80 -6.14 -6.07 -1.99
N SER A 81 -5.88 -6.76 -0.87
CA SER A 81 -4.69 -7.60 -0.68
C SER A 81 -4.89 -9.06 -1.08
N GLY A 82 -6.01 -9.40 -1.70
CA GLY A 82 -6.34 -10.76 -2.09
C GLY A 82 -7.20 -11.47 -1.08
N TRP A 83 -6.64 -12.54 -0.53
CA TRP A 83 -7.32 -13.47 0.38
C TRP A 83 -7.49 -12.94 1.81
N GLY A 84 -7.45 -11.61 1.99
CA GLY A 84 -7.59 -10.94 3.28
C GLY A 84 -6.24 -10.49 3.88
N ASP A 85 -6.14 -10.61 5.20
CA ASP A 85 -5.06 -10.05 6.00
C ASP A 85 -3.72 -10.76 5.79
N GLY A 86 -2.63 -10.04 6.08
CA GLY A 86 -1.30 -10.57 5.91
C GLY A 86 -0.19 -9.54 6.06
N VAL A 87 1.00 -9.96 5.67
CA VAL A 87 2.21 -9.13 5.67
C VAL A 87 2.85 -9.19 4.30
N TYR A 88 3.15 -8.02 3.74
CA TYR A 88 3.54 -7.91 2.33
C TYR A 88 4.73 -6.98 2.16
N ALA A 89 5.59 -7.33 1.19
CA ALA A 89 6.74 -6.51 0.83
C ALA A 89 6.40 -5.54 -0.30
N THR A 90 6.93 -4.32 -0.18
CA THR A 90 6.98 -3.37 -1.28
C THR A 90 8.36 -3.38 -1.93
N TYR A 91 8.42 -3.31 -3.25
CA TYR A 91 9.63 -3.29 -4.04
C TYR A 91 9.74 -1.98 -4.83
N VAL A 92 10.95 -1.45 -4.93
CA VAL A 92 11.24 -0.24 -5.71
C VAL A 92 11.76 -0.64 -7.08
N GLY A 93 10.97 -0.41 -8.12
CA GLY A 93 11.38 -0.53 -9.51
C GLY A 93 12.25 0.66 -9.89
N ARG A 94 13.33 0.40 -10.64
CA ARG A 94 14.27 1.43 -11.08
C ARG A 94 14.47 1.39 -12.60
N THR A 95 14.68 2.56 -13.18
CA THR A 95 15.08 2.72 -14.58
C THR A 95 16.49 2.18 -14.81
N ALA A 96 16.90 2.05 -16.07
CA ALA A 96 18.26 1.66 -16.46
C ALA A 96 19.35 2.57 -15.86
N ASP A 97 19.05 3.86 -15.65
CA ASP A 97 19.93 4.82 -15.00
C ASP A 97 19.69 4.97 -13.49
N ARG A 98 19.03 3.97 -12.88
CA ARG A 98 18.82 3.80 -11.43
C ARG A 98 17.89 4.79 -10.73
N ARG A 99 17.16 5.61 -11.48
CA ARG A 99 16.09 6.45 -10.92
C ARG A 99 14.91 5.58 -10.49
N VAL A 100 14.22 5.97 -9.41
CA VAL A 100 12.99 5.30 -8.99
C VAL A 100 11.93 5.51 -10.09
N ALA A 101 11.28 4.42 -10.50
CA ALA A 101 10.28 4.41 -11.56
C ALA A 101 8.93 3.91 -11.07
N SER A 102 8.92 2.98 -10.10
CA SER A 102 7.70 2.39 -9.58
C SER A 102 7.87 1.86 -8.16
N PHE A 103 6.74 1.69 -7.48
CA PHE A 103 6.60 0.90 -6.27
C PHE A 103 5.62 -0.24 -6.57
N VAL A 104 5.96 -1.44 -6.15
CA VAL A 104 5.13 -2.64 -6.35
C VAL A 104 4.99 -3.35 -5.03
N THR A 105 3.76 -3.50 -4.54
CA THR A 105 3.46 -4.45 -3.48
C THR A 105 3.17 -5.80 -4.11
N ASP A 106 3.86 -6.84 -3.67
CA ASP A 106 3.50 -8.21 -3.99
C ASP A 106 2.59 -8.78 -2.89
N PHE A 107 1.29 -8.85 -3.18
CA PHE A 107 0.28 -9.44 -2.29
C PHE A 107 0.29 -10.98 -2.27
N ARG A 108 1.18 -11.61 -3.04
CA ARG A 108 1.34 -13.08 -3.09
C ARG A 108 0.05 -13.82 -3.44
N VAL A 109 -0.83 -13.17 -4.20
CA VAL A 109 -2.06 -13.78 -4.70
C VAL A 109 -1.68 -14.74 -5.82
N VAL A 110 -1.82 -16.04 -5.56
CA VAL A 110 -1.67 -17.08 -6.57
C VAL A 110 -3.08 -17.48 -7.02
N PRO A 111 -3.39 -17.49 -8.33
CA PRO A 111 -4.68 -17.97 -8.82
C PRO A 111 -4.88 -19.43 -8.41
N HIS A 112 -6.11 -19.80 -8.00
CA HIS A 112 -6.48 -21.20 -7.96
C HIS A 112 -6.57 -21.73 -9.40
N GLU A 113 -5.94 -22.88 -9.67
CA GLU A 113 -6.10 -23.62 -10.93
C GLU A 113 -7.53 -24.14 -11.13
#